data_AF-A0A0Q6UBQ4-F1
#
_entry.id   AF-A0A0Q6UBQ4-F1
#
_cell.length_a   1.000
_cell.length_b   1.000
_cell.length_c   1.000
_cell.angle_alpha   90.00
_cell.angle_beta   90.00
_cell.angle_gamma   90.00
#
_symmetry.space_group_name_H-M   'P 1'
#
loop_
_entity.id
_entity.type
_entity.pdbx_description
1 polymer ?
#
loop_
_entity_poly.entity_id
_entity_poly.type
_entity_poly.pdbx_seq_one_letter_code
_entity_poly.pdbx_strand_id
1 'polypeptide(L)'
;MIARRHLRRRLSQYGALWLGGFVVTLAVMSLAVFAARLPLADTADLALPAAFALLGLAVVAGVGITATKDVGLSTKSLVTALALLLILPLLWAPVLAVVVMAALAGASVEYSRAYAEFRIAVSNLIYPLVAMLGEDPLVSFVWQAFQVVASIVGAVASVLQVWRVVKPWLYGPDELEEAG
;
A
#
# COMPACT_ATOMS: atom_id res chain seq x y z
N MET A 1 -16.38 9.43 -20.95
CA MET A 1 -16.96 9.34 -19.57
C MET A 1 -16.69 8.01 -18.86
N ILE A 2 -16.77 6.85 -19.52
CA ILE A 2 -16.64 5.51 -18.90
C ILE A 2 -15.26 5.29 -18.22
N ALA A 3 -14.17 5.72 -18.86
CA ALA A 3 -12.81 5.56 -18.33
C ALA A 3 -12.59 6.27 -16.98
N ARG A 4 -13.12 7.49 -16.81
CA ARG A 4 -12.95 8.28 -15.58
C ARG A 4 -13.64 7.63 -14.37
N ARG A 5 -14.84 7.07 -14.58
CA ARG A 5 -15.58 6.34 -13.53
C ARG A 5 -14.86 5.04 -13.15
N HIS A 6 -14.33 4.32 -14.14
CA HIS A 6 -13.56 3.09 -13.90
C HIS A 6 -12.25 3.38 -13.14
N LEU A 7 -11.53 4.42 -13.54
CA LEU A 7 -10.29 4.86 -12.90
C LEU A 7 -10.52 5.27 -11.43
N ARG A 8 -11.55 6.08 -11.16
CA ARG A 8 -11.93 6.49 -9.79
C ARG A 8 -12.27 5.28 -8.91
N ARG A 9 -12.96 4.29 -9.46
CA ARG A 9 -13.29 3.05 -8.73
C ARG A 9 -12.03 2.25 -8.41
N ARG A 10 -11.08 2.14 -9.36
CA ARG A 10 -9.80 1.45 -9.13
C ARG A 10 -8.92 2.16 -8.11
N LEU A 11 -8.82 3.49 -8.16
CA LEU A 11 -8.12 4.28 -7.14
C LEU A 11 -8.72 4.09 -5.75
N SER A 12 -10.05 4.01 -5.64
CA SER A 12 -10.72 3.72 -4.37
C SER A 12 -10.45 2.30 -3.86
N GLN A 13 -10.44 1.31 -4.74
CA GLN A 13 -10.11 -0.08 -4.35
C GLN A 13 -8.66 -0.18 -3.89
N TYR A 14 -7.77 0.53 -4.58
CA TYR A 14 -6.38 0.62 -4.21
C TYR A 14 -6.20 1.26 -2.83
N GLY A 15 -6.87 2.39 -2.56
CA GLY A 15 -6.86 3.01 -1.24
C GLY A 15 -7.40 2.08 -0.14
N ALA A 16 -8.43 1.30 -0.44
CA ALA A 16 -8.95 0.28 0.47
C ALA A 16 -7.94 -0.84 0.75
N LEU A 17 -7.26 -1.34 -0.28
CA LEU A 17 -6.21 -2.36 -0.13
C LEU A 17 -5.02 -1.83 0.66
N TRP A 18 -4.64 -0.57 0.43
CA TRP A 18 -3.57 0.09 1.17
C TRP A 18 -3.92 0.19 2.65
N LEU A 19 -5.09 0.77 2.98
CA LEU A 19 -5.54 0.89 4.36
C LEU A 19 -5.73 -0.48 5.02
N GLY A 20 -6.35 -1.43 4.31
CA GLY A 20 -6.55 -2.79 4.80
C GLY A 20 -5.24 -3.50 5.08
N GLY A 21 -4.28 -3.44 4.15
CA GLY A 21 -2.94 -3.99 4.31
C GLY A 21 -2.20 -3.38 5.50
N PHE A 22 -2.27 -2.06 5.66
CA PHE A 22 -1.71 -1.37 6.82
C PHE A 22 -2.35 -1.83 8.13
N VAL A 23 -3.67 -1.73 8.27
CA VAL A 23 -4.39 -2.03 9.52
C VAL A 23 -4.27 -3.50 9.91
N VAL A 24 -4.41 -4.42 8.95
CA VAL A 24 -4.30 -5.86 9.22
C VAL A 24 -2.88 -6.21 9.67
N THR A 25 -1.86 -5.69 8.98
CA THR A 25 -0.46 -5.94 9.36
C THR A 25 -0.17 -5.33 10.72
N LEU A 26 -0.65 -4.11 10.98
CA LEU A 26 -0.49 -3.44 12.28
C LEU A 26 -1.13 -4.25 13.41
N ALA A 27 -2.34 -4.78 13.20
CA ALA A 27 -3.04 -5.60 14.18
C ALA A 27 -2.31 -6.92 14.45
N VAL A 28 -1.87 -7.62 13.41
CA VAL A 28 -1.10 -8.87 13.53
C VAL A 28 0.20 -8.62 14.30
N MET A 29 0.96 -7.59 13.91
CA MET A 29 2.21 -7.22 14.58
C MET A 29 1.97 -6.83 16.04
N SER A 30 0.91 -6.06 16.32
CA SER A 30 0.58 -5.64 17.69
C SER A 30 0.22 -6.82 18.59
N LEU A 31 -0.62 -7.74 18.10
CA LEU A 31 -0.96 -8.96 18.84
C LEU A 31 0.26 -9.83 19.08
N ALA A 32 1.09 -10.05 18.07
CA ALA A 32 2.28 -10.89 18.20
C ALA A 32 3.33 -10.28 19.15
N VAL A 33 3.66 -8.99 18.97
CA VAL A 33 4.75 -8.35 19.73
C VAL A 33 4.32 -7.97 21.15
N PHE A 34 3.11 -7.42 21.35
CA PHE A 34 2.70 -6.97 22.69
C PHE A 34 1.91 -8.01 23.47
N ALA A 35 0.97 -8.73 22.83
CA ALA A 35 0.16 -9.72 23.54
C ALA A 35 0.90 -11.06 23.69
N ALA A 36 1.50 -11.57 22.60
CA ALA A 36 2.23 -12.84 22.61
C ALA A 36 3.73 -12.70 22.93
N ARG A 37 4.25 -11.47 23.06
CA ARG A 37 5.66 -11.15 23.38
C ARG A 37 6.67 -11.82 22.43
N LEU A 38 6.30 -11.97 21.16
CA LEU A 38 7.18 -12.52 20.15
C LEU A 38 8.24 -11.49 19.73
N PRO A 39 9.45 -11.93 19.33
CA PRO A 39 10.46 -11.04 18.80
C PRO A 39 9.94 -10.30 17.56
N LEU A 40 10.18 -8.99 17.51
CA LEU A 40 9.67 -8.14 16.44
C LEU A 40 10.23 -8.53 15.06
N ALA A 41 11.53 -8.83 14.99
CA ALA A 41 12.19 -9.21 13.74
C ALA A 41 11.59 -10.49 13.16
N ASP A 42 11.47 -11.56 13.98
CA ASP A 42 10.89 -12.84 13.57
C ASP A 42 9.42 -12.69 13.14
N THR A 43 8.66 -11.85 13.86
CA THR A 43 7.26 -11.57 13.52
C THR A 43 7.17 -10.84 12.17
N ALA A 44 8.03 -9.84 11.95
CA ALA A 44 8.09 -9.11 10.69
C ALA A 44 8.49 -10.01 9.52
N ASP A 45 9.43 -10.95 9.74
CA ASP A 45 9.90 -11.91 8.73
C ASP A 45 8.81 -12.91 8.31
N LEU A 46 7.78 -13.09 9.12
CA LEU A 46 6.60 -13.88 8.76
C LEU A 46 5.47 -13.01 8.18
N ALA A 47 5.20 -11.86 8.80
CA ALA A 47 4.08 -10.99 8.45
C ALA A 47 4.28 -10.31 7.09
N LEU A 48 5.49 -9.81 6.79
CA LEU A 48 5.75 -9.07 5.56
C LEU A 48 5.60 -9.94 4.30
N PRO A 49 6.25 -11.13 4.19
CA PRO A 49 6.07 -11.96 3.01
C PRO A 49 4.61 -12.40 2.81
N ALA A 50 3.90 -12.72 3.89
CA ALA A 50 2.48 -13.06 3.84
C ALA A 50 1.64 -11.88 3.32
N ALA A 51 1.85 -10.68 3.85
CA ALA A 51 1.15 -9.48 3.40
C ALA A 51 1.46 -9.15 1.94
N PHE A 52 2.72 -9.26 1.51
CA PHE A 52 3.12 -9.06 0.11
C PHE A 52 2.47 -10.06 -0.82
N ALA A 53 2.44 -11.35 -0.45
CA ALA A 53 1.78 -12.38 -1.23
C ALA A 53 0.28 -12.11 -1.39
N LEU A 54 -0.41 -11.76 -0.30
CA LEU A 54 -1.85 -11.46 -0.32
C LEU A 54 -2.17 -10.20 -1.14
N LEU A 55 -1.41 -9.12 -0.97
CA LEU A 55 -1.59 -7.89 -1.73
C LEU A 55 -1.25 -8.10 -3.22
N GLY A 56 -0.18 -8.86 -3.51
CA GLY A 56 0.20 -9.24 -4.86
C GLY A 56 -0.91 -10.04 -5.55
N LEU A 57 -1.46 -11.05 -4.87
CA LEU A 57 -2.60 -11.82 -5.37
C LEU A 57 -3.84 -10.95 -5.60
N ALA A 58 -4.14 -10.03 -4.69
CA ALA A 58 -5.26 -9.10 -4.84
C ALA A 58 -5.12 -8.21 -6.09
N VAL A 59 -3.89 -7.75 -6.38
CA VAL A 59 -3.60 -6.94 -7.56
C VAL A 59 -3.71 -7.78 -8.84
N VAL A 60 -3.10 -8.97 -8.87
CA VAL A 60 -3.19 -9.90 -10.01
C VAL A 60 -4.64 -10.27 -10.30
N ALA A 61 -5.43 -10.59 -9.28
CA ALA A 61 -6.86 -10.84 -9.43
C ALA A 61 -7.61 -9.61 -9.95
N GLY A 62 -7.32 -8.43 -9.42
CA GLY A 62 -7.94 -7.17 -9.86
C GLY A 62 -7.67 -6.85 -11.34
N VAL A 63 -6.44 -7.05 -11.80
CA VAL A 63 -6.02 -6.89 -13.20
C VAL A 63 -6.62 -8.00 -14.06
N GLY A 64 -6.55 -9.27 -13.64
CA GLY A 64 -7.10 -10.42 -14.36
C GLY A 64 -8.61 -10.30 -14.60
N ILE A 65 -9.38 -9.89 -13.58
CA ILE A 65 -10.82 -9.59 -13.72
C ILE A 65 -11.06 -8.44 -14.70
N THR A 66 -10.14 -7.49 -14.83
CA THR A 66 -10.26 -6.41 -15.83
C THR A 66 -10.00 -6.93 -17.24
N ALA A 67 -9.05 -7.87 -17.38
CA ALA A 67 -8.69 -8.46 -18.66
C ALA A 67 -9.84 -9.29 -19.27
N THR A 68 -10.62 -9.98 -18.43
CA THR A 68 -11.77 -10.81 -18.86
C THR A 68 -13.04 -10.03 -19.16
N LYS A 69 -13.11 -8.73 -18.83
CA LYS A 69 -14.28 -7.90 -19.12
C LYS A 69 -14.25 -7.36 -20.54
N ASP A 70 -15.45 -7.16 -21.11
CA ASP A 70 -15.69 -6.51 -22.39
C ASP A 70 -15.53 -4.99 -22.29
N VAL A 71 -14.31 -4.55 -21.95
CA VAL A 71 -13.89 -3.16 -21.95
C VAL A 71 -12.83 -2.94 -23.02
N GLY A 72 -12.82 -1.74 -23.61
CA GLY A 72 -11.87 -1.39 -24.65
C GLY A 72 -10.41 -1.56 -24.20
N LEU A 73 -9.53 -1.89 -25.15
CA LEU A 73 -8.11 -2.16 -24.91
C LEU A 73 -7.41 -1.00 -24.17
N SER A 74 -7.77 0.24 -24.48
CA SER A 74 -7.27 1.44 -23.80
C SER A 74 -7.57 1.47 -22.30
N THR A 75 -8.71 0.92 -21.88
CA THR A 75 -9.06 0.84 -20.44
C THR A 75 -8.26 -0.27 -19.76
N LYS A 76 -8.04 -1.40 -20.44
CA LYS A 76 -7.23 -2.50 -19.93
C LYS A 76 -5.78 -2.08 -19.74
N SER A 77 -5.20 -1.39 -20.72
CA SER A 77 -3.83 -0.86 -20.62
C SER A 77 -3.71 0.18 -19.51
N LEU A 78 -4.66 1.12 -19.40
CA LEU A 78 -4.64 2.15 -18.36
C LEU A 78 -4.74 1.54 -16.95
N VAL A 79 -5.61 0.55 -16.73
CA VAL A 79 -5.73 -0.13 -15.43
C VAL A 79 -4.47 -0.91 -15.10
N THR A 80 -3.86 -1.57 -16.08
CA THR A 80 -2.61 -2.32 -15.89
C THR A 80 -1.45 -1.38 -15.57
N ALA A 81 -1.30 -0.29 -16.33
CA ALA A 81 -0.31 0.75 -16.06
C ALA A 81 -0.49 1.37 -14.66
N LEU A 82 -1.74 1.64 -14.26
CA LEU A 82 -2.03 2.13 -12.92
C LEU A 82 -1.66 1.10 -11.84
N ALA A 83 -1.96 -0.18 -12.05
CA ALA A 83 -1.59 -1.24 -11.12
C ALA A 83 -0.07 -1.36 -10.97
N LEU A 84 0.67 -1.29 -12.07
CA LEU A 84 2.15 -1.30 -12.07
C LEU A 84 2.73 -0.06 -11.37
N LEU A 85 2.16 1.12 -11.62
CA LEU A 85 2.60 2.35 -10.96
C LEU A 85 2.36 2.30 -9.45
N LEU A 86 1.21 1.76 -9.04
CA LEU A 86 0.77 1.80 -7.66
C LEU A 86 1.17 0.55 -6.86
N ILE A 87 1.67 -0.53 -7.46
CA ILE A 87 2.03 -1.74 -6.69
C ILE A 87 3.08 -1.43 -5.61
N LEU A 88 4.09 -0.64 -5.95
CA LEU A 88 5.17 -0.33 -5.02
C LEU A 88 4.67 0.48 -3.80
N PRO A 89 3.92 1.59 -3.96
CA PRO A 89 3.28 2.26 -2.82
C PRO A 89 2.30 1.36 -2.05
N LEU A 90 1.76 0.28 -2.66
CA LEU A 90 0.82 -0.62 -1.99
C LEU A 90 1.54 -1.53 -1.02
N LEU A 91 2.65 -2.10 -1.49
CA LEU A 91 3.53 -2.94 -0.69
C LEU A 91 4.18 -2.14 0.45
N TRP A 92 4.26 -0.81 0.34
CA TRP A 92 4.69 0.04 1.44
C TRP A 92 3.73 0.02 2.65
N ALA A 93 2.43 -0.24 2.44
CA ALA A 93 1.45 -0.25 3.53
C ALA A 93 1.79 -1.23 4.69
N PRO A 94 2.02 -2.53 4.44
CA PRO A 94 2.44 -3.45 5.50
C PRO A 94 3.83 -3.11 6.06
N VAL A 95 4.75 -2.60 5.24
CA VAL A 95 6.08 -2.17 5.72
C VAL A 95 5.98 -1.02 6.70
N LEU A 96 5.17 -0.01 6.38
CA LEU A 96 4.91 1.12 7.25
C LEU A 96 4.31 0.67 8.59
N ALA A 97 3.39 -0.30 8.57
CA ALA A 97 2.83 -0.87 9.79
C ALA A 97 3.93 -1.51 10.66
N VAL A 98 4.85 -2.28 10.07
CA VAL A 98 5.99 -2.86 10.80
C VAL A 98 6.93 -1.79 11.33
N VAL A 99 7.24 -0.75 10.54
CA VAL A 99 8.09 0.38 10.98
C VAL A 99 7.46 1.11 12.17
N VAL A 100 6.16 1.39 12.12
CA VAL A 100 5.41 1.99 13.24
C VAL A 100 5.49 1.09 14.47
N MET A 101 5.31 -0.22 14.31
CA MET A 101 5.42 -1.16 15.42
C MET A 101 6.83 -1.26 16.01
N ALA A 102 7.86 -1.20 15.16
CA ALA A 102 9.25 -1.17 15.60
C ALA A 102 9.53 0.06 16.47
N ALA A 103 9.06 1.23 16.02
CA ALA A 103 9.16 2.46 16.80
C ALA A 103 8.42 2.35 18.15
N LEU A 104 7.20 1.81 18.17
CA LEU A 104 6.42 1.62 19.39
C LEU A 104 7.06 0.61 20.37
N ALA A 105 7.70 -0.43 19.85
CA ALA A 105 8.38 -1.45 20.64
C ALA A 105 9.79 -1.02 21.09
N GLY A 106 10.28 0.13 20.65
CA GLY A 106 11.67 0.56 20.90
C GLY A 106 12.71 -0.35 20.26
N ALA A 107 12.33 -1.06 19.18
CA ALA A 107 13.17 -2.02 18.48
C ALA A 107 13.53 -1.51 17.08
N SER A 108 14.63 -2.02 16.52
CA SER A 108 14.98 -1.72 15.13
C SER A 108 14.33 -2.71 14.18
N VAL A 109 13.68 -2.21 13.13
CA VAL A 109 13.17 -3.01 12.02
C VAL A 109 14.29 -3.57 11.15
N GLU A 110 15.50 -3.00 11.23
CA GLU A 110 16.64 -3.38 10.38
C GLU A 110 17.13 -4.81 10.64
N TYR A 111 16.78 -5.39 11.79
CA TYR A 111 17.08 -6.79 12.10
C TYR A 111 16.14 -7.78 11.38
N SER A 112 15.03 -7.31 10.79
CA SER A 112 14.16 -8.15 9.95
C SER A 112 14.79 -8.36 8.58
N ARG A 113 14.96 -9.63 8.21
CA ARG A 113 15.43 -10.02 6.88
C ARG A 113 14.45 -9.65 5.79
N ALA A 114 13.15 -9.85 6.00
CA ALA A 114 12.11 -9.51 5.02
C ALA A 114 12.06 -8.01 4.73
N TYR A 115 12.22 -7.17 5.76
CA TYR A 115 12.34 -5.72 5.58
C TYR A 115 13.60 -5.35 4.79
N ALA A 116 14.75 -5.93 5.13
CA ALA A 116 16.00 -5.68 4.42
C ALA A 116 15.92 -6.09 2.94
N GLU A 117 15.37 -7.27 2.64
CA GLU A 117 15.16 -7.75 1.27
C GLU A 117 14.20 -6.84 0.50
N PHE A 118 13.11 -6.37 1.12
CA PHE A 118 12.23 -5.38 0.50
C PHE A 118 12.99 -4.10 0.14
N ARG A 119 13.75 -3.53 1.08
CA ARG A 119 14.56 -2.33 0.83
C ARG A 119 15.54 -2.55 -0.31
N ILE A 120 16.26 -3.68 -0.33
CA ILE A 120 17.20 -4.04 -1.40
C ILE A 120 16.48 -4.14 -2.76
N ALA A 121 15.35 -4.83 -2.83
CA ALA A 121 14.60 -5.00 -4.07
C ALA A 121 14.15 -3.65 -4.64
N VAL A 122 13.67 -2.75 -3.77
CA VAL A 122 13.27 -1.40 -4.20
C VAL A 122 14.48 -0.56 -4.58
N SER A 123 15.58 -0.63 -3.84
CA SER A 123 16.84 0.03 -4.22
C SER A 123 17.32 -0.43 -5.59
N ASN A 124 17.29 -1.73 -5.89
CA ASN A 124 17.67 -2.28 -7.21
C ASN A 124 16.75 -1.79 -8.35
N LEU A 125 15.48 -1.52 -8.05
CA LEU A 125 14.54 -0.96 -9.03
C LEU A 125 14.82 0.53 -9.31
N ILE A 126 15.18 1.28 -8.27
CA ILE A 126 15.40 2.73 -8.34
C ILE A 126 16.80 3.06 -8.85
N TYR A 127 17.80 2.25 -8.51
CA TYR A 127 19.22 2.52 -8.77
C TYR A 127 19.53 2.80 -10.26
N PRO A 128 19.01 2.05 -11.24
CA PRO A 128 19.26 2.35 -12.66
C PRO A 128 18.76 3.75 -13.06
N LEU A 129 17.63 4.19 -12.50
CA LEU A 129 17.06 5.51 -12.78
C LEU A 129 17.92 6.63 -12.19
N VAL A 130 18.48 6.40 -11.00
CA VAL A 130 19.35 7.35 -10.31
C VAL A 130 20.75 7.39 -10.92
N ALA A 131 21.29 6.25 -11.34
CA ALA A 131 22.58 6.16 -12.02
C ALA A 131 22.59 6.94 -13.36
N MET A 132 21.44 7.03 -14.03
CA MET A 132 21.27 7.88 -15.22
C MET A 132 21.31 9.39 -14.89
N LEU A 133 21.10 9.78 -13.63
CA LEU A 133 21.07 11.17 -13.16
C LEU A 133 22.39 11.61 -12.47
N GLY A 134 23.34 10.70 -12.27
CA GLY A 134 24.75 11.04 -12.02
C GLY A 134 25.21 11.28 -10.58
N GLU A 135 24.42 10.99 -9.53
CA GLU A 135 24.85 11.23 -8.13
C GLU A 135 24.46 10.13 -7.13
N ASP A 136 25.42 9.70 -6.30
CA ASP A 136 25.31 8.66 -5.26
C ASP A 136 24.42 9.02 -4.03
N PRO A 137 24.38 10.29 -3.54
CA PRO A 137 23.49 10.69 -2.43
C PRO A 137 21.99 10.56 -2.72
N LEU A 138 21.62 10.48 -4.00
CA LEU A 138 20.22 10.48 -4.43
C LEU A 138 19.46 9.21 -3.99
N VAL A 139 20.12 8.07 -3.77
CA VAL A 139 19.41 6.82 -3.45
C VAL A 139 18.72 6.88 -2.08
N SER A 140 19.42 7.37 -1.06
CA SER A 140 18.85 7.55 0.29
C SER A 140 17.76 8.62 0.27
N PHE A 141 17.97 9.69 -0.49
CA PHE A 141 16.98 10.75 -0.65
C PHE A 141 15.71 10.27 -1.36
N VAL A 142 15.83 9.54 -2.47
CA VAL A 142 14.69 8.99 -3.22
C VAL A 142 13.94 7.97 -2.39
N TRP A 143 14.65 7.14 -1.61
CA TRP A 143 14.02 6.23 -0.66
C TRP A 143 13.18 6.98 0.39
N GLN A 144 13.75 8.00 1.03
CA GLN A 144 13.01 8.83 1.99
C GLN A 144 11.82 9.55 1.32
N ALA A 145 12.02 10.13 0.14
CA ALA A 145 10.97 10.81 -0.61
C ALA A 145 9.83 9.84 -0.98
N PHE A 146 10.16 8.63 -1.43
CA PHE A 146 9.20 7.57 -1.70
C PHE A 146 8.38 7.23 -0.44
N GLN A 147 9.05 7.02 0.70
CA GLN A 147 8.38 6.72 1.96
C GLN A 147 7.42 7.84 2.37
N VAL A 148 7.84 9.10 2.26
CA VAL A 148 7.02 10.27 2.57
C VAL A 148 5.81 10.34 1.66
N VAL A 149 6.00 10.27 0.33
CA VAL A 149 4.92 10.35 -0.65
C VAL A 149 3.94 9.19 -0.48
N ALA A 150 4.45 7.96 -0.35
CA ALA A 150 3.60 6.77 -0.15
C ALA A 150 2.79 6.87 1.14
N SER A 151 3.37 7.42 2.22
CA SER A 151 2.67 7.61 3.50
C SER A 151 1.63 8.71 3.42
N ILE A 152 1.91 9.84 2.75
CA ILE A 152 0.93 10.93 2.53
C ILE A 152 -0.23 10.42 1.69
N VAL A 153 0.06 9.78 0.55
CA VAL A 153 -0.97 9.21 -0.33
C VAL A 153 -1.81 8.17 0.41
N GLY A 154 -1.15 7.31 1.18
CA GLY A 154 -1.80 6.32 2.03
C GLY A 154 -2.70 6.95 3.10
N ALA A 155 -2.23 7.99 3.78
CA ALA A 155 -3.00 8.72 4.79
C ALA A 155 -4.22 9.41 4.17
N VAL A 156 -4.06 10.13 3.06
CA VAL A 156 -5.17 10.77 2.34
C VAL A 156 -6.18 9.73 1.87
N ALA A 157 -5.71 8.63 1.27
CA ALA A 157 -6.58 7.54 0.84
C ALA A 157 -7.36 6.94 2.02
N SER A 158 -6.69 6.76 3.16
CA SER A 158 -7.28 6.25 4.40
C SER A 158 -8.34 7.19 4.95
N VAL A 159 -8.07 8.49 5.03
CA VAL A 159 -9.05 9.51 5.48
C VAL A 159 -10.28 9.51 4.57
N LEU A 160 -10.09 9.49 3.25
CA LEU A 160 -11.21 9.44 2.30
C LEU A 160 -12.02 8.14 2.41
N GLN A 161 -11.34 7.02 2.70
CA GLN A 161 -11.97 5.72 2.87
C GLN A 161 -12.77 5.65 4.18
N VAL A 162 -12.17 6.10 5.29
CA VAL A 162 -12.81 6.17 6.61
C VAL A 162 -13.99 7.13 6.56
N TRP A 163 -13.83 8.32 5.98
CA TRP A 163 -14.91 9.29 5.81
C TRP A 163 -16.11 8.71 5.06
N ARG A 164 -15.89 7.89 4.03
CA ARG A 164 -16.98 7.20 3.32
C ARG A 164 -17.75 6.20 4.18
N VAL A 165 -17.08 5.55 5.14
CA VAL A 165 -17.72 4.61 6.07
C VAL A 165 -18.41 5.36 7.20
N VAL A 166 -17.80 6.44 7.70
CA VAL A 166 -18.28 7.21 8.85
C VAL A 166 -19.38 8.21 8.47
N LYS A 167 -19.32 8.82 7.28
CA LYS A 167 -20.32 9.80 6.83
C LYS A 167 -21.77 9.26 6.91
N PRO A 168 -22.10 8.06 6.41
CA PRO A 168 -23.46 7.52 6.54
C PRO A 168 -23.91 7.30 8.00
N TRP A 169 -22.98 7.05 8.92
CA TRP A 169 -23.29 6.88 10.34
C TRP A 169 -23.54 8.20 11.05
N LEU A 170 -22.88 9.28 10.61
CA LEU A 170 -23.01 10.61 11.21
C LEU A 170 -24.18 11.43 10.66
N TYR A 171 -24.50 11.31 9.37
CA TYR A 171 -25.48 12.17 8.69
C TYR A 171 -26.81 11.47 8.35
N GLY A 172 -26.93 10.17 8.64
CA GLY A 172 -28.11 9.39 8.28
C GLY A 172 -28.30 9.21 6.75
N PRO A 173 -29.12 8.24 6.32
CA PRO A 173 -29.33 7.93 4.90
C PRO A 173 -30.07 9.03 4.10
N ASP A 174 -30.63 10.05 4.76
CA ASP A 174 -31.66 10.93 4.17
C ASP A 174 -31.09 12.08 3.32
N GLU A 175 -29.79 12.45 3.43
CA GLU A 175 -29.18 13.49 2.60
C GLU A 175 -28.60 13.00 1.25
N LEU A 176 -28.74 11.70 0.92
CA LEU A 176 -28.14 11.11 -0.28
C LEU A 176 -29.04 11.17 -1.53
N GLU A 177 -30.32 11.52 -1.38
CA GLU A 177 -31.27 11.67 -2.50
C GLU A 177 -31.29 13.08 -3.13
N GLU A 178 -30.97 14.14 -2.38
CA GLU A 178 -31.12 15.51 -2.88
C GLU A 178 -29.91 16.06 -3.68
N ALA A 179 -28.81 15.32 -3.75
CA ALA A 179 -27.57 15.75 -4.43
C ALA A 179 -27.22 14.91 -5.68
N GLY A 180 -28.20 14.19 -6.25
CA GLY A 180 -28.07 13.39 -7.48
C GLY A 180 -28.06 14.20 -8.76
#